data_AF-A0A090VP05-F1
#
_entry.id   AF-A0A090VP05-F1
#
_cell.length_a   1.000
_cell.length_b   1.000
_cell.length_c   1.000
_cell.angle_alpha   90.00
_cell.angle_beta   90.00
_cell.angle_gamma   90.00
#
_symmetry.space_group_name_H-M   'P 1'
#
loop_
_entity.id
_entity.type
_entity.pdbx_description
1 polymer ?
#
loop_
_entity_poly.entity_id
_entity_poly.type
_entity_poly.pdbx_seq_one_letter_code
_entity_poly.pdbx_strand_id
1 'polypeptide(L)'
;MKEEIRTLFENRTELPLFYVESGSRLWGIASPDSDYDVRGFHLQSKEQYFDFKKHRDLIEIMDGDFDFVSYDIDKMFGLLAKSNPTVFEWIRAHIIYFNNLPNWDKMQNEIIKNFDFKALYYHYLSLAKGNINLMETDKKFTYKTAFYCIRGLLSAELATKKIIPELLIDKLFEQFETENEVIKIAKESLEKKKSKTEKEDVELEKKPILLSKIKAYAQELDKNVPEPSNNPEKLKTILRDYSFELKNHYYG
;
A
#
# COMPACT_ATOMS: atom_id res chain seq x y z
N MET A 1 -6.63 -18.63 -2.79
CA MET A 1 -7.05 -17.22 -2.63
C MET A 1 -8.44 -16.85 -3.12
N LYS A 2 -8.78 -16.83 -4.44
CA LYS A 2 -10.14 -16.42 -4.85
C LYS A 2 -11.24 -17.27 -4.18
N GLU A 3 -11.08 -18.58 -4.20
CA GLU A 3 -12.01 -19.51 -3.54
C GLU A 3 -12.01 -19.35 -2.02
N GLU A 4 -10.85 -19.18 -1.37
CA GLU A 4 -10.78 -18.88 0.08
C GLU A 4 -11.58 -17.62 0.43
N ILE A 5 -11.44 -16.54 -0.35
CA ILE A 5 -12.24 -15.32 -0.16
C ILE A 5 -13.73 -15.64 -0.35
N ARG A 6 -14.12 -16.42 -1.36
CA ARG A 6 -15.53 -16.79 -1.54
C ARG A 6 -16.08 -17.56 -0.34
N THR A 7 -15.34 -18.56 0.15
CA THR A 7 -15.71 -19.34 1.33
C THR A 7 -15.86 -18.46 2.58
N LEU A 8 -15.01 -17.45 2.76
CA LEU A 8 -15.16 -16.49 3.88
C LEU A 8 -16.49 -15.72 3.86
N PHE A 9 -17.10 -15.54 2.69
CA PHE A 9 -18.35 -14.81 2.50
C PHE A 9 -19.59 -15.69 2.33
N GLU A 10 -19.45 -17.02 2.23
CA GLU A 10 -20.59 -17.94 2.08
C GLU A 10 -21.64 -17.82 3.20
N ASN A 11 -21.20 -17.54 4.42
CA ASN A 11 -22.06 -17.41 5.60
C ASN A 11 -22.19 -15.95 6.07
N ARG A 12 -21.90 -14.99 5.19
CA ARG A 12 -21.96 -13.54 5.48
C ARG A 12 -23.06 -12.87 4.67
N THR A 13 -23.62 -11.81 5.22
CA THR A 13 -24.59 -10.96 4.49
C THR A 13 -23.88 -9.89 3.66
N GLU A 14 -22.63 -9.58 3.99
CA GLU A 14 -21.80 -8.68 3.21
C GLU A 14 -21.42 -9.32 1.86
N LEU A 15 -21.29 -8.48 0.82
CA LEU A 15 -20.90 -8.91 -0.52
C LEU A 15 -19.43 -8.55 -0.79
N PRO A 16 -18.56 -9.50 -1.15
CA PRO A 16 -17.19 -9.19 -1.51
C PRO A 16 -17.11 -8.48 -2.88
N LEU A 17 -16.45 -7.32 -2.95
CA LEU A 17 -16.37 -6.51 -4.17
C LEU A 17 -15.00 -6.52 -4.83
N PHE A 18 -13.94 -6.25 -4.07
CA PHE A 18 -12.60 -6.02 -4.65
C PHE A 18 -11.53 -6.50 -3.69
N TYR A 19 -10.66 -7.38 -4.16
CA TYR A 19 -9.57 -7.92 -3.33
C TYR A 19 -8.29 -8.05 -4.11
N VAL A 20 -7.20 -7.73 -3.44
CA VAL A 20 -5.86 -7.66 -3.99
C VAL A 20 -4.86 -8.31 -3.04
N GLU A 21 -3.75 -8.73 -3.61
CA GLU A 21 -2.55 -8.99 -2.82
C GLU A 21 -1.96 -7.67 -2.33
N SER A 22 -1.40 -7.68 -1.13
CA SER A 22 -0.70 -6.56 -0.51
C SER A 22 0.67 -6.98 0.01
N GLY A 23 1.37 -6.06 0.66
CA GLY A 23 2.60 -6.34 1.38
C GLY A 23 3.74 -6.81 0.47
N SER A 24 4.53 -7.76 0.99
CA SER A 24 5.80 -8.13 0.36
C SER A 24 5.66 -8.71 -1.06
N ARG A 25 4.56 -9.43 -1.32
CA ARG A 25 4.24 -10.00 -2.63
C ARG A 25 3.87 -8.92 -3.63
N LEU A 26 3.02 -7.98 -3.23
CA LEU A 26 2.67 -6.80 -4.02
C LEU A 26 3.88 -5.92 -4.36
N TRP A 27 4.95 -5.95 -3.57
CA TRP A 27 6.14 -5.14 -3.87
C TRP A 27 7.25 -5.91 -4.58
N GLY A 28 7.08 -7.21 -4.84
CA GLY A 28 8.09 -8.05 -5.48
C GLY A 28 9.28 -8.40 -4.58
N ILE A 29 9.09 -8.33 -3.26
CA ILE A 29 10.12 -8.62 -2.24
C ILE A 29 9.78 -9.80 -1.34
N ALA A 30 8.72 -10.55 -1.67
CA ALA A 30 8.31 -11.74 -0.93
C ALA A 30 9.41 -12.81 -0.93
N SER A 31 9.57 -13.45 0.22
CA SER A 31 10.29 -14.71 0.40
C SER A 31 9.31 -15.90 0.34
N PRO A 32 9.78 -17.14 0.17
CA PRO A 32 8.91 -18.32 0.12
C PRO A 32 7.99 -18.49 1.33
N ASP A 33 8.44 -18.03 2.50
CA ASP A 33 7.77 -18.02 3.80
C ASP A 33 6.97 -16.73 4.07
N SER A 34 6.77 -15.88 3.05
CA SER A 34 5.97 -14.66 3.24
C SER A 34 4.48 -14.95 3.30
N ASP A 35 3.82 -14.32 4.28
CA ASP A 35 2.37 -14.29 4.43
C ASP A 35 1.64 -13.88 3.13
N TYR A 36 0.38 -14.29 3.05
CA TYR A 36 -0.59 -13.82 2.07
C TYR A 36 -1.39 -12.67 2.68
N ASP A 37 -0.97 -11.45 2.36
CA ASP A 37 -1.61 -10.20 2.79
C ASP A 37 -2.79 -9.88 1.85
N VAL A 38 -3.97 -10.43 2.13
CA VAL A 38 -5.17 -10.11 1.34
C VAL A 38 -5.86 -8.88 1.89
N ARG A 39 -6.03 -7.88 1.02
CA ARG A 39 -6.68 -6.62 1.36
C ARG A 39 -7.81 -6.35 0.37
N GLY A 40 -8.88 -5.72 0.82
CA GLY A 40 -9.98 -5.41 -0.08
C GLY A 40 -11.18 -4.74 0.53
N PHE A 41 -12.27 -4.76 -0.22
CA PHE A 41 -13.50 -4.07 0.09
C PHE A 41 -14.70 -5.00 -0.04
N HIS A 42 -15.59 -4.91 0.95
CA HIS A 42 -16.91 -5.52 0.91
C HIS A 42 -17.98 -4.43 0.91
N LEU A 43 -19.15 -4.79 0.43
CA LEU A 43 -20.37 -4.01 0.54
C LEU A 43 -21.19 -4.61 1.67
N GLN A 44 -21.60 -3.80 2.66
CA GLN A 44 -22.55 -4.26 3.66
C GLN A 44 -23.88 -4.67 3.02
N SER A 45 -24.73 -5.41 3.72
CA SER A 45 -26.11 -5.65 3.26
C SER A 45 -26.92 -4.36 3.25
N LYS A 46 -28.02 -4.33 2.47
CA LYS A 46 -28.94 -3.20 2.46
C LYS A 46 -29.50 -2.97 3.87
N GLU A 47 -29.88 -4.04 4.55
CA GLU A 47 -30.39 -4.00 5.92
C GLU A 47 -29.38 -3.35 6.88
N GLN A 48 -28.09 -3.67 6.76
CA GLN A 48 -27.04 -3.05 7.59
C GLN A 48 -26.91 -1.54 7.34
N TYR A 49 -26.96 -1.05 6.10
CA TYR A 49 -26.86 0.39 5.84
C TYR A 49 -28.11 1.18 6.22
N PHE A 50 -29.29 0.56 6.19
CA PHE A 50 -30.55 1.20 6.55
C PHE A 50 -30.91 1.03 8.03
N ASP A 51 -30.13 0.25 8.78
CA ASP A 51 -30.28 0.13 10.23
C ASP A 51 -29.90 1.45 10.93
N PHE A 52 -30.55 1.73 12.05
CA PHE A 52 -30.21 2.86 12.91
C PHE A 52 -28.89 2.65 13.67
N LYS A 53 -28.45 1.40 13.79
CA LYS A 53 -27.17 1.04 14.41
C LYS A 53 -26.03 1.19 13.43
N LYS A 54 -24.89 1.66 13.93
CA LYS A 54 -23.64 1.59 13.17
C LYS A 54 -23.09 0.17 13.22
N HIS A 55 -23.02 -0.48 12.06
CA HIS A 55 -22.41 -1.80 11.90
C HIS A 55 -20.89 -1.71 11.78
N ARG A 56 -20.21 -2.83 12.05
CA ARG A 56 -18.74 -2.91 11.96
C ARG A 56 -18.31 -2.75 10.50
N ASP A 57 -17.35 -1.84 10.25
CA ASP A 57 -16.86 -1.49 8.92
C ASP A 57 -15.58 -2.25 8.50
N LEU A 58 -15.31 -3.37 9.16
CA LEU A 58 -14.03 -4.07 9.14
C LEU A 58 -14.20 -5.56 9.40
N ILE A 59 -13.71 -6.40 8.49
CA ILE A 59 -13.52 -7.84 8.67
C ILE A 59 -12.02 -8.09 8.70
N GLU A 60 -11.53 -8.71 9.77
CA GLU A 60 -10.12 -9.09 9.95
C GLU A 60 -10.05 -10.55 10.34
N ILE A 61 -9.25 -11.34 9.62
CA ILE A 61 -9.06 -12.76 9.85
C ILE A 61 -7.57 -13.05 9.68
N MET A 62 -7.02 -13.78 10.65
CA MET A 62 -5.65 -14.29 10.58
C MET A 62 -5.71 -15.80 10.81
N ASP A 63 -5.31 -16.57 9.81
CA ASP A 63 -5.29 -18.03 9.84
C ASP A 63 -4.00 -18.57 9.22
N GLY A 64 -3.06 -19.01 10.06
CA GLY A 64 -1.70 -19.35 9.63
C GLY A 64 -1.05 -18.15 8.93
N ASP A 65 -0.61 -18.37 7.69
CA ASP A 65 0.05 -17.36 6.84
C ASP A 65 -0.97 -16.51 6.05
N PHE A 66 -2.28 -16.67 6.28
CA PHE A 66 -3.33 -15.91 5.62
C PHE A 66 -3.79 -14.74 6.49
N ASP A 67 -3.36 -13.52 6.13
CA ASP A 67 -3.77 -12.26 6.75
C ASP A 67 -4.80 -11.57 5.84
N PHE A 68 -6.05 -11.56 6.26
CA PHE A 68 -7.17 -11.00 5.51
C PHE A 68 -7.76 -9.77 6.18
N VAL A 69 -7.82 -8.67 5.45
CA VAL A 69 -8.48 -7.42 5.87
C VAL A 69 -9.46 -6.97 4.80
N SER A 70 -10.71 -6.78 5.19
CA SER A 70 -11.72 -6.19 4.32
C SER A 70 -12.37 -4.99 4.98
N TYR A 71 -12.30 -3.85 4.30
CA TYR A 71 -13.02 -2.64 4.70
C TYR A 71 -14.39 -2.60 4.05
N ASP A 72 -15.37 -2.09 4.79
CA ASP A 72 -16.62 -1.67 4.17
C ASP A 72 -16.36 -0.58 3.10
N ILE A 73 -17.19 -0.53 2.07
CA ILE A 73 -16.97 0.39 0.95
C ILE A 73 -17.08 1.87 1.37
N ASP A 74 -17.90 2.24 2.36
CA ASP A 74 -17.96 3.63 2.85
C ASP A 74 -16.67 4.00 3.59
N LYS A 75 -16.05 3.03 4.28
CA LYS A 75 -14.72 3.22 4.88
C LYS A 75 -13.66 3.44 3.81
N MET A 76 -13.69 2.71 2.71
CA MET A 76 -12.82 2.96 1.55
C MET A 76 -12.98 4.40 1.06
N PHE A 77 -14.21 4.85 0.78
CA PHE A 77 -14.47 6.21 0.30
C PHE A 77 -14.01 7.27 1.31
N GLY A 78 -14.29 7.09 2.60
CA GLY A 78 -13.86 7.99 3.66
C GLY A 78 -12.34 8.10 3.80
N LEU A 79 -11.61 7.01 3.58
CA LEU A 79 -10.15 6.99 3.59
C LEU A 79 -9.58 7.66 2.33
N LEU A 80 -10.13 7.37 1.15
CA LEU A 80 -9.70 8.00 -0.11
C LEU A 80 -9.98 9.50 -0.12
N ALA A 81 -11.10 9.96 0.45
CA ALA A 81 -11.42 11.38 0.60
C ALA A 81 -10.37 12.14 1.45
N LYS A 82 -9.66 11.43 2.34
CA LYS A 82 -8.57 11.95 3.16
C LYS A 82 -7.19 11.70 2.54
N SER A 83 -7.15 11.26 1.28
CA SER A 83 -5.92 10.84 0.60
C SER A 83 -5.11 9.83 1.41
N ASN A 84 -5.79 8.81 1.99
CA ASN A 84 -5.13 7.75 2.73
C ASN A 84 -4.27 6.88 1.81
N PRO A 85 -2.94 6.81 2.02
CA PRO A 85 -2.05 6.12 1.09
C PRO A 85 -2.19 4.60 1.09
N THR A 86 -2.59 3.98 2.20
CA THR A 86 -2.79 2.53 2.27
C THR A 86 -3.88 2.07 1.32
N VAL A 87 -5.06 2.71 1.37
CA VAL A 87 -6.15 2.41 0.44
C VAL A 87 -5.78 2.80 -0.99
N PHE A 88 -5.00 3.87 -1.17
CA PHE A 88 -4.48 4.26 -2.48
C PHE A 88 -3.57 3.19 -3.10
N GLU A 89 -2.74 2.52 -2.31
CA GLU A 89 -1.95 1.38 -2.79
C GLU A 89 -2.85 0.20 -3.17
N TRP A 90 -3.89 -0.11 -2.37
CA TRP A 90 -4.79 -1.22 -2.66
C TRP A 90 -5.53 -1.03 -3.98
N ILE A 91 -6.07 0.17 -4.24
CA ILE A 91 -6.74 0.43 -5.52
C ILE A 91 -5.77 0.41 -6.71
N ARG A 92 -4.46 0.52 -6.49
CA ARG A 92 -3.43 0.48 -7.54
C ARG A 92 -2.71 -0.86 -7.65
N ALA A 93 -3.09 -1.84 -6.84
CA ALA A 93 -2.40 -3.12 -6.80
C ALA A 93 -2.46 -3.85 -8.14
N HIS A 94 -1.34 -4.44 -8.55
CA HIS A 94 -1.21 -5.14 -9.84
C HIS A 94 -1.55 -6.63 -9.75
N ILE A 95 -1.68 -7.18 -8.54
CA ILE A 95 -2.11 -8.56 -8.29
C ILE A 95 -3.54 -8.50 -7.74
N ILE A 96 -4.51 -8.64 -8.63
CA ILE A 96 -5.94 -8.53 -8.32
C ILE A 96 -6.54 -9.94 -8.25
N TYR A 97 -7.10 -10.31 -7.10
CA TYR A 97 -7.84 -11.57 -6.96
C TYR A 97 -9.17 -11.48 -7.69
N PHE A 98 -9.96 -10.42 -7.45
CA PHE A 98 -11.11 -10.08 -8.29
C PHE A 98 -11.54 -8.64 -8.06
N ASN A 99 -12.33 -8.13 -9.00
CA ASN A 99 -12.86 -6.79 -8.98
C ASN A 99 -14.27 -6.78 -9.60
N ASN A 100 -15.27 -6.61 -8.76
CA ASN A 100 -16.69 -6.50 -9.12
C ASN A 100 -17.19 -5.05 -8.99
N LEU A 101 -16.29 -4.07 -8.88
CA LEU A 101 -16.67 -2.65 -8.83
C LEU A 101 -17.02 -2.16 -10.25
N PRO A 102 -18.25 -1.66 -10.49
CA PRO A 102 -18.66 -1.13 -11.79
C PRO A 102 -17.88 0.14 -12.12
N ASN A 103 -17.59 0.38 -13.41
CA ASN A 103 -16.87 1.59 -13.86
C ASN A 103 -15.50 1.81 -13.16
N TRP A 104 -14.85 0.73 -12.73
CA TRP A 104 -13.61 0.77 -11.94
C TRP A 104 -12.52 1.65 -12.53
N ASP A 105 -12.17 1.47 -13.81
CA ASP A 105 -11.06 2.21 -14.43
C ASP A 105 -11.30 3.72 -14.42
N LYS A 106 -12.55 4.15 -14.64
CA LYS A 106 -12.93 5.57 -14.57
C LYS A 106 -12.76 6.10 -13.15
N MET A 107 -13.28 5.37 -12.16
CA MET A 107 -13.16 5.76 -10.75
C MET A 107 -11.69 5.84 -10.31
N GLN A 108 -10.90 4.80 -10.58
CA GLN A 108 -9.49 4.71 -10.22
C GLN A 108 -8.70 5.88 -10.83
N ASN A 109 -8.89 6.16 -12.12
CA ASN A 109 -8.23 7.27 -12.80
C ASN A 109 -8.58 8.64 -12.21
N GLU A 110 -9.85 8.87 -11.87
CA GLU A 110 -10.26 10.14 -11.25
C GLU A 110 -9.71 10.29 -9.83
N ILE A 111 -9.61 9.22 -9.05
CA ILE A 111 -8.99 9.25 -7.73
C ILE A 111 -7.50 9.59 -7.86
N ILE A 112 -6.79 8.92 -8.77
CA ILE A 112 -5.37 9.14 -9.04
C ILE A 112 -5.08 10.62 -9.38
N LYS A 113 -5.88 11.22 -10.26
CA LYS A 113 -5.71 12.62 -10.69
C LYS A 113 -5.92 13.64 -9.57
N ASN A 114 -6.68 13.29 -8.53
CA ASN A 114 -7.06 14.21 -7.46
C ASN A 114 -6.47 13.81 -6.09
N PHE A 115 -5.51 12.88 -6.06
CA PHE A 115 -4.86 12.43 -4.83
C PHE A 115 -3.83 13.44 -4.32
N ASP A 116 -3.63 13.51 -3.00
CA ASP A 116 -2.64 14.41 -2.42
C ASP A 116 -1.25 13.77 -2.29
N PHE A 117 -0.31 14.26 -3.08
CA PHE A 117 1.10 13.89 -2.97
C PHE A 117 1.74 14.27 -1.62
N LYS A 118 1.21 15.28 -0.91
CA LYS A 118 1.68 15.59 0.45
C LYS A 118 1.33 14.48 1.44
N ALA A 119 0.13 13.91 1.32
CA ALA A 119 -0.26 12.75 2.12
C ALA A 119 0.59 11.50 1.78
N LEU A 120 0.87 11.24 0.50
CA LEU A 120 1.80 10.17 0.09
C LEU A 120 3.20 10.37 0.68
N TYR A 121 3.75 11.58 0.53
CA TYR A 121 5.08 11.93 1.04
C TYR A 121 5.22 11.62 2.53
N TYR A 122 4.31 12.13 3.37
CA TYR A 122 4.40 11.92 4.82
C TYR A 122 4.23 10.47 5.22
N HIS A 123 3.34 9.73 4.55
CA HIS A 123 3.15 8.31 4.81
C HIS A 123 4.42 7.51 4.52
N TYR A 124 4.99 7.67 3.32
CA TYR A 124 6.19 6.93 2.93
C TYR A 124 7.41 7.31 3.76
N LEU A 125 7.57 8.60 4.09
CA LEU A 125 8.64 9.04 4.98
C LEU A 125 8.48 8.51 6.41
N SER A 126 7.25 8.47 6.93
CA SER A 126 6.97 7.90 8.25
C SER A 126 7.28 6.40 8.29
N LEU A 127 6.89 5.65 7.25
CA LEU A 127 7.25 4.24 7.09
C LEU A 127 8.77 4.05 7.06
N ALA A 128 9.48 4.89 6.30
CA ALA A 128 10.94 4.84 6.24
C ALA A 128 11.57 5.09 7.62
N LYS A 129 11.17 6.15 8.33
CA LYS A 129 11.65 6.51 9.67
C LYS A 129 11.39 5.41 10.69
N GLY A 130 10.23 4.76 10.64
CA GLY A 130 9.93 3.59 11.48
C GLY A 130 10.94 2.46 11.27
N ASN A 131 11.27 2.14 10.02
CA ASN A 131 12.26 1.11 9.70
C ASN A 131 13.71 1.54 10.05
N ILE A 132 14.05 2.83 9.94
CA ILE A 132 15.35 3.36 10.40
C ILE A 132 15.52 3.07 11.90
N ASN A 133 14.51 3.39 12.72
CA ASN A 133 14.56 3.18 14.16
C ASN A 133 14.75 1.68 14.53
N LEU A 134 14.14 0.77 13.75
CA LEU A 134 14.33 -0.68 13.92
C LEU A 134 15.76 -1.13 13.60
N MET A 135 16.39 -0.54 12.58
CA MET A 135 17.78 -0.82 12.21
C MET A 135 18.78 -0.21 13.19
N GLU A 136 18.52 1.00 13.70
CA GLU A 136 19.38 1.69 14.67
C GLU A 136 19.46 0.97 16.02
N THR A 137 18.35 0.38 16.45
CA THR A 137 18.29 -0.36 17.71
C THR A 137 18.83 -1.78 17.60
N ASP A 138 19.33 -2.18 16.41
CA ASP A 138 19.70 -3.54 15.98
C ASP A 138 18.68 -4.62 16.36
N LYS A 139 17.42 -4.21 16.61
CA LYS A 139 16.32 -5.11 16.96
C LYS A 139 15.92 -5.97 15.77
N LYS A 140 16.06 -5.45 14.54
CA LYS A 140 15.65 -6.13 13.31
C LYS A 140 16.34 -5.56 12.06
N PHE A 141 17.68 -5.56 12.02
CA PHE A 141 18.44 -5.15 10.83
C PHE A 141 18.59 -6.31 9.83
N THR A 142 17.51 -6.54 9.08
CA THR A 142 17.46 -7.51 7.98
C THR A 142 17.40 -6.80 6.63
N TYR A 143 17.66 -7.53 5.54
CA TYR A 143 17.44 -7.03 4.18
C TYR A 143 15.98 -6.61 3.98
N LYS A 144 15.01 -7.35 4.55
CA LYS A 144 13.59 -7.00 4.49
C LYS A 144 13.35 -5.61 5.10
N THR A 145 13.82 -5.33 6.32
CA THR A 145 13.67 -4.01 6.95
C THR A 145 14.33 -2.90 6.12
N ALA A 146 15.51 -3.15 5.57
CA ALA A 146 16.20 -2.20 4.69
C ALA A 146 15.38 -1.90 3.42
N PHE A 147 14.78 -2.91 2.79
CA PHE A 147 13.92 -2.70 1.61
C PHE A 147 12.71 -1.85 1.88
N TYR A 148 12.00 -2.10 2.99
CA TYR A 148 10.84 -1.31 3.38
C TYR A 148 11.25 0.15 3.61
N CYS A 149 12.41 0.36 4.22
CA CYS A 149 12.98 1.69 4.41
C CYS A 149 13.26 2.40 3.07
N ILE A 150 14.02 1.74 2.20
CA ILE A 150 14.43 2.28 0.90
C ILE A 150 13.22 2.57 0.02
N ARG A 151 12.26 1.64 -0.06
CA ARG A 151 11.00 1.84 -0.78
C ARG A 151 10.28 3.08 -0.27
N GLY A 152 10.18 3.26 1.06
CA GLY A 152 9.59 4.45 1.66
C GLY A 152 10.32 5.74 1.25
N LEU A 153 11.65 5.76 1.29
CA LEU A 153 12.42 6.95 0.90
C LEU A 153 12.25 7.29 -0.58
N LEU A 154 12.36 6.31 -1.47
CA LEU A 154 12.18 6.50 -2.91
C LEU A 154 10.76 6.96 -3.24
N SER A 155 9.76 6.34 -2.61
CA SER A 155 8.35 6.70 -2.82
C SER A 155 8.04 8.11 -2.30
N ALA A 156 8.65 8.50 -1.17
CA ALA A 156 8.56 9.87 -0.66
C ALA A 156 9.22 10.86 -1.63
N GLU A 157 10.40 10.55 -2.19
CA GLU A 157 11.03 11.42 -3.19
C GLU A 157 10.17 11.60 -4.44
N LEU A 158 9.61 10.52 -4.99
CA LEU A 158 8.73 10.65 -6.16
C LEU A 158 7.50 11.50 -5.83
N ALA A 159 6.97 11.38 -4.62
CA ALA A 159 5.87 12.22 -4.18
C ALA A 159 6.25 13.71 -4.12
N THR A 160 7.49 14.08 -3.80
CA THR A 160 7.93 15.50 -3.88
C THR A 160 7.89 16.05 -5.30
N LYS A 161 8.09 15.17 -6.29
CA LYS A 161 8.05 15.47 -7.73
C LYS A 161 6.65 15.31 -8.34
N LYS A 162 5.63 15.01 -7.52
CA LYS A 162 4.26 14.67 -7.97
C LYS A 162 4.24 13.50 -8.96
N ILE A 163 5.18 12.58 -8.80
CA ILE A 163 5.24 11.33 -9.54
C ILE A 163 4.67 10.24 -8.64
N ILE A 164 3.78 9.45 -9.21
CA ILE A 164 3.15 8.34 -8.50
C ILE A 164 4.18 7.20 -8.40
N PRO A 165 4.52 6.73 -7.19
CA PRO A 165 5.48 5.64 -7.05
C PRO A 165 4.87 4.33 -7.53
N GLU A 166 5.66 3.57 -8.30
CA GLU A 166 5.35 2.20 -8.68
C GLU A 166 5.36 1.29 -7.46
N LEU A 167 4.44 0.32 -7.44
CA LEU A 167 4.32 -0.59 -6.30
C LEU A 167 5.38 -1.70 -6.34
N LEU A 168 5.70 -2.21 -7.53
CA LEU A 168 6.78 -3.16 -7.75
C LEU A 168 8.13 -2.48 -7.56
N ILE A 169 9.00 -3.06 -6.73
CA ILE A 169 10.29 -2.46 -6.39
C ILE A 169 11.19 -2.26 -7.62
N ASP A 170 11.20 -3.23 -8.54
CA ASP A 170 12.01 -3.15 -9.76
C ASP A 170 11.51 -1.99 -10.66
N LYS A 171 10.19 -1.79 -10.75
CA LYS A 171 9.58 -0.67 -11.46
C LYS A 171 9.76 0.67 -10.75
N LEU A 172 9.77 0.67 -9.43
CA LEU A 172 10.08 1.87 -8.62
C LEU A 172 11.49 2.36 -8.91
N PHE A 173 12.47 1.46 -9.08
CA PHE A 173 13.83 1.84 -9.44
C PHE A 173 13.93 2.42 -10.85
N GLU A 174 13.14 1.92 -11.81
CA GLU A 174 13.09 2.44 -13.18
C GLU A 174 12.59 3.90 -13.26
N GLN A 175 11.92 4.41 -12.21
CA GLN A 175 11.48 5.80 -12.14
C GLN A 175 12.59 6.81 -11.78
N PHE A 176 13.82 6.34 -11.56
CA PHE A 176 14.98 7.18 -11.24
C PHE A 176 16.00 7.14 -12.38
N GLU A 177 16.32 8.30 -12.95
CA GLU A 177 17.28 8.43 -14.06
C GLU A 177 18.72 8.11 -13.62
N THR A 178 19.07 8.44 -12.39
CA THR A 178 20.41 8.19 -11.81
C THR A 178 20.30 7.24 -10.62
N GLU A 179 21.05 6.15 -10.67
CA GLU A 179 21.18 5.26 -9.52
C GLU A 179 21.99 5.95 -8.41
N ASN A 180 21.29 6.45 -7.40
CA ASN A 180 21.93 6.82 -6.15
C ASN A 180 22.47 5.57 -5.43
N GLU A 181 23.40 5.77 -4.50
CA GLU A 181 24.05 4.65 -3.82
C GLU A 181 23.08 3.77 -3.02
N VAL A 182 21.95 4.32 -2.56
CA VAL A 182 20.91 3.57 -1.84
C VAL A 182 20.17 2.62 -2.79
N ILE A 183 19.87 3.06 -4.01
CA ILE A 183 19.30 2.19 -5.07
C ILE A 183 20.29 1.08 -5.43
N LYS A 184 21.58 1.39 -5.58
CA LYS A 184 22.61 0.37 -5.87
C LYS A 184 22.66 -0.72 -4.82
N ILE A 185 22.74 -0.34 -3.55
CA ILE A 185 22.76 -1.30 -2.44
C ILE A 185 21.47 -2.12 -2.40
N ALA A 186 20.31 -1.50 -2.66
CA ALA A 186 19.03 -2.20 -2.72
C ALA A 186 19.01 -3.25 -3.85
N LYS A 187 19.42 -2.87 -5.06
CA LYS A 187 19.48 -3.79 -6.22
C LYS A 187 20.41 -4.97 -5.95
N GLU A 188 21.63 -4.71 -5.47
CA GLU A 188 22.59 -5.75 -5.10
C GLU A 188 22.01 -6.72 -4.05
N SER A 189 21.27 -6.18 -3.08
CA SER A 189 20.61 -6.96 -2.04
C SER A 189 19.45 -7.81 -2.58
N LEU A 190 18.69 -7.30 -3.57
CA LEU A 190 17.58 -8.04 -4.19
C LEU A 190 18.10 -9.22 -4.99
N GLU A 191 19.16 -9.01 -5.77
CA GLU A 191 19.77 -10.06 -6.58
C GLU A 191 20.34 -11.17 -5.70
N LYS A 192 21.02 -10.83 -4.60
CA LYS A 192 21.48 -11.79 -3.58
C LYS A 192 20.32 -12.57 -2.94
N LYS A 193 19.18 -11.93 -2.67
CA LYS A 193 17.99 -12.60 -2.15
C LYS A 193 17.39 -13.56 -3.17
N LYS A 194 17.29 -13.16 -4.44
CA LYS A 194 16.78 -13.99 -5.55
C LYS A 194 17.65 -15.23 -5.80
N SER A 195 18.96 -15.16 -5.54
CA SER A 195 19.91 -16.26 -5.77
C SER A 195 19.93 -17.36 -4.68
N LYS A 196 19.04 -17.32 -3.68
CA LYS A 196 18.89 -18.30 -2.58
C LYS A 196 20.13 -18.49 -1.68
N THR A 197 21.12 -17.59 -1.70
CA THR A 197 22.43 -17.86 -1.10
C THR A 197 22.69 -17.29 0.29
N GLU A 198 21.87 -16.42 0.87
CA GLU A 198 22.19 -15.80 2.17
C GLU A 198 21.00 -15.68 3.13
N LYS A 199 21.36 -15.75 4.43
CA LYS A 199 20.51 -15.46 5.60
C LYS A 199 19.85 -14.09 5.44
N GLU A 200 18.70 -13.88 6.09
CA GLU A 200 17.94 -12.61 6.03
C GLU A 200 18.73 -11.37 6.48
N ASP A 201 19.87 -11.57 7.14
CA ASP A 201 20.68 -10.53 7.76
C ASP A 201 21.68 -9.89 6.79
N VAL A 202 21.76 -8.57 6.86
CA VAL A 202 22.79 -7.78 6.16
C VAL A 202 24.16 -8.09 6.77
N GLU A 203 25.16 -8.30 5.91
CA GLU A 203 26.57 -8.45 6.32
C GLU A 203 26.94 -7.37 7.36
N LEU A 204 27.45 -7.79 8.52
CA LEU A 204 27.70 -6.91 9.67
C LEU A 204 28.56 -5.69 9.32
N GLU A 205 29.53 -5.86 8.43
CA GLU A 205 30.44 -4.81 7.97
C GLU A 205 29.73 -3.75 7.10
N LYS A 206 28.65 -4.13 6.41
CA LYS A 206 27.87 -3.23 5.53
C LYS A 206 26.77 -2.49 6.27
N LYS A 207 26.31 -3.00 7.43
CA LYS A 207 25.22 -2.41 8.22
C LYS A 207 25.43 -0.91 8.53
N PRO A 208 26.58 -0.45 9.06
CA PRO A 208 26.79 0.96 9.40
C PRO A 208 26.81 1.88 8.16
N ILE A 209 27.40 1.39 7.07
CA ILE A 209 27.50 2.14 5.81
C ILE A 209 26.11 2.31 5.20
N LEU A 210 25.31 1.23 5.13
CA LEU A 210 23.94 1.29 4.62
C LEU A 210 23.07 2.22 5.46
N LEU A 211 23.11 2.07 6.79
CA LEU A 211 22.32 2.88 7.69
C LEU A 211 22.68 4.38 7.60
N SER A 212 23.97 4.71 7.50
CA SER A 212 24.39 6.11 7.36
C SER A 212 23.89 6.74 6.06
N LYS A 213 23.95 6.02 4.94
CA LYS A 213 23.41 6.48 3.64
C LYS A 213 21.89 6.65 3.66
N ILE A 214 21.17 5.69 4.22
CA ILE A 214 19.70 5.76 4.40
C ILE A 214 19.32 6.99 5.24
N LYS A 215 20.03 7.24 6.34
CA LYS A 215 19.77 8.39 7.21
C LYS A 215 20.05 9.73 6.53
N ALA A 216 21.17 9.83 5.81
CA ALA A 216 21.49 11.03 5.03
C ALA A 216 20.40 11.34 4.00
N TYR A 217 19.92 10.32 3.30
CA TYR A 217 18.80 10.45 2.35
C TYR A 217 17.53 10.95 3.04
N ALA A 218 17.13 10.33 4.16
CA ALA A 218 15.95 10.74 4.91
C ALA A 218 16.04 12.20 5.37
N GLN A 219 17.22 12.65 5.79
CA GLN A 219 17.49 14.04 6.19
C GLN A 219 17.40 15.02 5.02
N GLU A 220 17.86 14.65 3.83
CA GLU A 220 17.69 15.50 2.63
C GLU A 220 16.23 15.60 2.20
N LEU A 221 15.46 14.52 2.32
CA LEU A 221 14.03 14.55 2.02
C LEU A 221 13.24 15.43 2.98
N ASP A 222 13.56 15.40 4.28
CA ASP A 222 12.92 16.24 5.30
C ASP A 222 12.96 17.74 4.97
N LYS A 223 13.92 18.18 4.15
CA LYS A 223 14.07 19.58 3.72
C LYS A 223 13.12 19.96 2.56
N ASN A 224 12.55 18.98 1.87
CA ASN A 224 11.81 19.14 0.60
C ASN A 224 10.37 18.63 0.71
N VAL A 225 9.59 19.20 1.62
CA VAL A 225 8.18 18.85 1.79
C VAL A 225 7.35 19.38 0.61
N PRO A 226 6.56 18.55 -0.09
CA PRO A 226 5.69 19.04 -1.15
C PRO A 226 4.48 19.81 -0.60
N GLU A 227 4.04 20.80 -1.37
CA GLU A 227 2.76 21.45 -1.14
C GLU A 227 1.58 20.51 -1.45
N PRO A 228 0.42 20.70 -0.80
CA PRO A 228 -0.79 19.98 -1.15
C PRO A 228 -1.09 20.09 -2.65
N SER A 229 -1.50 18.98 -3.24
CA SER A 229 -1.67 18.87 -4.70
C SER A 229 -3.06 18.39 -5.12
N ASN A 230 -3.90 18.05 -4.16
CA ASN A 230 -5.25 17.59 -4.40
C ASN A 230 -6.26 18.73 -4.58
N ASN A 231 -7.43 18.37 -5.08
CA ASN A 231 -8.65 19.14 -4.93
C ASN A 231 -9.61 18.34 -4.03
N PRO A 232 -9.62 18.60 -2.71
CA PRO A 232 -10.41 17.81 -1.76
C PRO A 232 -11.91 17.79 -2.07
N GLU A 233 -12.48 18.92 -2.48
CA GLU A 233 -13.91 19.03 -2.76
C GLU A 233 -14.30 18.28 -4.05
N LYS A 234 -13.45 18.35 -5.08
CA LYS A 234 -13.63 17.56 -6.30
C LYS A 234 -13.53 16.06 -6.00
N LEU A 235 -12.53 15.64 -5.22
CA LEU A 235 -12.38 14.23 -4.83
C LEU A 235 -13.58 13.72 -4.02
N LYS A 236 -14.06 14.49 -3.04
CA LYS A 236 -15.28 14.16 -2.29
C LYS A 236 -16.50 14.01 -3.20
N THR A 237 -16.64 14.90 -4.18
CA THR A 237 -17.75 14.85 -5.15
C THR A 237 -17.68 13.57 -5.99
N ILE A 238 -16.51 13.26 -6.56
CA ILE A 238 -16.27 12.02 -7.33
C ILE A 238 -16.63 10.78 -6.50
N LEU A 239 -16.15 10.71 -5.25
CA LEU A 239 -16.38 9.57 -4.37
C LEU A 239 -17.85 9.44 -3.95
N ARG A 240 -18.53 10.57 -3.69
CA ARG A 240 -19.96 10.61 -3.36
C ARG A 240 -20.80 10.09 -4.53
N ASP A 241 -20.56 10.62 -5.72
CA ASP A 241 -21.36 10.28 -6.90
C ASP A 241 -21.14 8.80 -7.27
N TYR A 242 -19.90 8.32 -7.21
CA TYR A 242 -19.60 6.90 -7.41
C TYR A 242 -20.20 6.00 -6.32
N SER A 243 -20.16 6.41 -5.05
CA SER A 243 -20.80 5.68 -3.96
C SER A 243 -22.31 5.53 -4.19
N PHE A 244 -22.95 6.57 -4.69
CA PHE A 244 -24.38 6.55 -5.02
C PHE A 244 -24.66 5.59 -6.18
N GLU A 245 -23.91 5.69 -7.29
CA GLU A 245 -24.04 4.80 -8.44
C GLU A 245 -23.83 3.32 -8.06
N LEU A 246 -22.79 3.04 -7.27
CA LEU A 246 -22.47 1.70 -6.78
C LEU A 246 -23.61 1.12 -5.94
N LYS A 247 -24.10 1.86 -4.95
CA LYS A 247 -25.17 1.39 -4.06
C LYS A 247 -26.48 1.23 -4.82
N ASN A 248 -26.76 2.08 -5.81
CA ASN A 248 -27.91 1.91 -6.69
C ASN A 248 -27.78 0.66 -7.59
N HIS A 249 -26.58 0.34 -8.07
CA HIS A 249 -26.34 -0.89 -8.84
C HIS A 249 -26.62 -2.16 -8.04
N TYR A 250 -26.27 -2.19 -6.75
CA TYR A 250 -26.40 -3.37 -5.90
C TYR A 250 -27.69 -3.45 -5.08
N TYR A 251 -28.35 -2.33 -4.77
CA TYR A 251 -29.56 -2.28 -3.94
C TYR A 251 -30.81 -1.72 -4.62
N GLY A 252 -30.66 -1.13 -5.80
CA GLY A 252 -31.73 -0.51 -6.58
C GLY A 252 -32.61 -1.50 -7.31
#